data_AF-A0A536Y1W2-F1
#
_entry.id   AF-A0A536Y1W2-F1
#
_cell.length_a   1.000
_cell.length_b   1.000
_cell.length_c   1.000
_cell.angle_alpha   90.00
_cell.angle_beta   90.00
_cell.angle_gamma   90.00
#
_symmetry.space_group_name_H-M   'P 1'
#
loop_
_entity.id
_entity.type
_entity.pdbx_description
1 polymer ?
#
loop_
_entity_poly.entity_id
_entity_poly.type
_entity_poly.pdbx_seq_one_letter_code
_entity_poly.pdbx_strand_id
1 'polypeptide(L)'
;MRTSLALLVLVALAGCATRVERIDESQPADLSGAWNDTDSRLVSEQMIRDSLSQPWLQEFNGRPGGRRPVVVVGEVVNQSYDYINLRTFTLDVERALLNSGKVSLVARFERAQIRNERRDQDINVREDTRNAMGRELGADFILTGTINAIVDPSGRREVRFYQVNMALISLADNHKVWIGQKDIRKLVTRSWLHF
;
A
#
# COMPACT_ATOMS: atom_id res chain seq x y z
N MET A 1 -39.84 45.95 16.56
CA MET A 1 -39.12 44.97 17.41
C MET A 1 -39.37 43.50 17.03
N ARG A 2 -40.56 43.09 16.56
CA ARG A 2 -40.81 41.69 16.14
C ARG A 2 -40.20 41.31 14.78
N THR A 3 -40.05 42.27 13.87
CA THR A 3 -39.44 42.08 12.54
C THR A 3 -37.92 41.96 12.57
N SER A 4 -37.26 42.60 13.54
CA SER A 4 -35.80 42.53 13.73
C SER A 4 -35.32 41.17 14.24
N LEU A 5 -36.17 40.42 14.94
CA LEU A 5 -35.85 39.07 15.44
C LEU A 5 -35.90 38.03 14.32
N ALA A 6 -36.78 38.21 13.32
CA ALA A 6 -36.91 37.31 12.18
C ALA A 6 -35.70 37.37 11.23
N LEU A 7 -35.06 38.53 11.11
CA LEU A 7 -33.86 38.71 10.27
C LEU A 7 -32.62 38.05 10.89
N LEU A 8 -32.54 38.00 12.23
CA LEU A 8 -31.42 37.37 12.94
C LEU A 8 -31.45 35.83 12.85
N VAL A 9 -32.65 35.24 12.72
CA VAL A 9 -32.85 33.80 12.56
C VAL A 9 -32.51 33.32 11.14
N LEU A 10 -32.66 34.17 10.11
CA LEU A 10 -32.28 33.82 8.74
C LEU A 10 -30.76 33.73 8.53
N VAL A 11 -29.96 34.48 9.28
CA VAL A 11 -28.48 34.43 9.18
C VAL A 11 -27.91 33.17 9.85
N ALA A 12 -28.63 32.57 10.81
CA ALA A 12 -28.22 31.35 11.50
C ALA A 12 -28.38 30.07 10.66
N LEU A 13 -28.99 30.13 9.47
CA LEU A 13 -29.20 29.00 8.56
C LEU A 13 -28.21 28.97 7.39
N ALA A 14 -27.17 29.80 7.40
CA ALA A 14 -26.02 29.65 6.49
C ALA A 14 -25.21 28.42 6.91
N GLY A 15 -25.77 27.23 6.66
CA GLY A 15 -25.12 25.95 6.86
C GLY A 15 -23.80 25.90 6.11
N CYS A 16 -22.76 25.40 6.78
CA CYS A 16 -21.46 25.14 6.18
C CYS A 16 -21.65 24.16 5.02
N ALA A 17 -21.64 24.68 3.78
CA ALA A 17 -21.55 23.85 2.60
C ALA A 17 -20.18 23.17 2.61
N THR A 18 -20.15 21.83 2.62
CA THR A 18 -18.92 21.06 2.47
C THR A 18 -18.27 21.45 1.16
N ARG A 19 -17.13 22.16 1.23
CA ARG A 19 -16.34 22.49 0.05
C ARG A 19 -15.43 21.32 -0.26
N VAL A 20 -15.71 20.64 -1.38
CA VAL A 20 -14.83 19.59 -1.93
C VAL A 20 -14.01 20.23 -3.04
N GLU A 21 -12.70 20.31 -2.85
CA GLU A 21 -11.77 20.77 -3.87
C GLU A 21 -10.90 19.59 -4.30
N ARG A 22 -10.80 19.39 -5.62
CA ARG A 22 -9.90 18.37 -6.18
C ARG A 22 -8.50 18.96 -6.20
N ILE A 23 -7.65 18.45 -5.33
CA ILE A 23 -6.21 18.74 -5.34
C ILE A 23 -5.49 17.77 -6.29
N ASP A 24 -4.37 18.23 -6.84
CA ASP A 24 -3.51 17.42 -7.68
C ASP A 24 -2.84 16.31 -6.85
N GLU A 25 -2.81 15.08 -7.37
CA GLU A 25 -2.22 13.90 -6.70
C GLU A 25 -0.71 14.07 -6.43
N SER A 26 -0.03 15.00 -7.12
CA SER A 26 1.38 15.31 -6.91
C SER A 26 1.64 16.20 -5.69
N GLN A 27 0.62 16.86 -5.13
CA GLN A 27 0.77 17.71 -3.95
C GLN A 27 0.55 16.90 -2.66
N PRO A 28 1.53 16.83 -1.75
CA PRO A 28 1.34 16.17 -0.46
C PRO A 28 0.27 16.91 0.35
N ALA A 29 -0.89 16.28 0.54
CA ALA A 29 -1.92 16.75 1.45
C ALA A 29 -1.80 16.00 2.79
N ASP A 30 -1.17 16.64 3.77
CA ASP A 30 -1.12 16.12 5.13
C ASP A 30 -2.07 16.89 6.05
N LEU A 31 -3.34 16.45 6.05
CA LEU A 31 -4.40 17.12 6.81
C LEU A 31 -4.38 16.73 8.30
N SER A 32 -4.14 15.47 8.61
CA SER A 32 -4.27 14.91 9.97
C SER A 32 -2.94 14.53 10.62
N GLY A 33 -1.84 14.45 9.85
CA GLY A 33 -0.61 13.81 10.28
C GLY A 33 -0.68 12.28 10.32
N ALA A 34 -1.82 11.68 9.96
CA ALA A 34 -1.96 10.24 9.86
C ALA A 34 -1.21 9.70 8.62
N TRP A 35 -1.07 8.38 8.56
CA TRP A 35 -0.58 7.70 7.36
C TRP A 35 -1.47 8.04 6.15
N ASN A 36 -0.85 8.45 5.04
CA ASN A 36 -1.56 8.82 3.82
C ASN A 36 -1.02 8.10 2.56
N ASP A 37 -1.62 8.41 1.42
CA ASP A 37 -1.26 7.89 0.09
C ASP A 37 0.19 8.25 -0.30
N THR A 38 0.65 9.46 0.04
CA THR A 38 2.01 9.91 -0.23
C THR A 38 3.03 9.09 0.56
N ASP A 39 2.78 8.86 1.85
CA ASP A 39 3.62 8.01 2.70
C ASP A 39 3.69 6.59 2.12
N SER A 40 2.53 6.03 1.75
CA SER A 40 2.41 4.70 1.16
C SER A 40 3.25 4.53 -0.09
N ARG A 41 3.13 5.47 -1.03
CA ARG A 41 3.89 5.45 -2.28
C ARG A 41 5.40 5.60 -2.02
N LEU A 42 5.81 6.59 -1.23
CA LEU A 42 7.22 6.88 -0.98
C LEU A 42 7.93 5.72 -0.26
N VAL A 43 7.27 5.12 0.73
CA VAL A 43 7.81 3.94 1.42
C VAL A 43 7.92 2.77 0.46
N SER A 44 6.86 2.46 -0.28
CA SER A 44 6.84 1.33 -1.21
C SER A 44 7.95 1.44 -2.25
N GLU A 45 8.07 2.59 -2.91
CA GLU A 45 9.12 2.82 -3.90
C GLU A 45 10.52 2.69 -3.30
N GLN A 46 10.77 3.27 -2.11
CA GLN A 46 12.08 3.19 -1.48
C GLN A 46 12.44 1.76 -1.06
N MET A 47 11.49 1.04 -0.44
CA MET A 47 11.68 -0.32 0.01
C MET A 47 11.96 -1.27 -1.15
N ILE A 48 11.23 -1.12 -2.25
CA ILE A 48 11.45 -1.93 -3.45
C ILE A 48 12.76 -1.57 -4.14
N ARG A 49 13.12 -0.29 -4.24
CA ARG A 49 14.43 0.13 -4.76
C ARG A 49 15.58 -0.47 -3.94
N ASP A 50 15.49 -0.39 -2.61
CA ASP A 50 16.48 -1.00 -1.72
C ASP A 50 16.56 -2.51 -1.96
N SER A 51 15.44 -3.24 -1.82
CA SER A 51 15.39 -4.69 -2.03
C SER A 51 16.02 -5.13 -3.36
N LEU A 52 15.70 -4.46 -4.46
CA LEU A 52 16.18 -4.82 -5.81
C LEU A 52 17.61 -4.33 -6.10
N SER A 53 18.25 -3.63 -5.17
CA SER A 53 19.66 -3.24 -5.25
C SER A 53 20.60 -4.27 -4.61
N GLN A 54 20.03 -5.23 -3.86
CA GLN A 54 20.78 -6.15 -3.03
C GLN A 54 21.27 -7.39 -3.82
N PRO A 55 22.30 -8.10 -3.33
CA PRO A 55 22.98 -9.17 -4.08
C PRO A 55 22.06 -10.32 -4.54
N TRP A 56 21.02 -10.65 -3.77
CA TRP A 56 20.13 -11.78 -4.05
C TRP A 56 19.58 -11.79 -5.48
N LEU A 57 19.32 -10.60 -6.05
CA LEU A 57 18.76 -10.49 -7.39
C LEU A 57 19.80 -10.89 -8.45
N GLN A 58 21.05 -10.45 -8.27
CA GLN A 58 22.15 -10.82 -9.17
C GLN A 58 22.46 -12.31 -9.05
N GLU A 59 22.49 -12.84 -7.83
CA GLU A 59 22.69 -14.26 -7.55
C GLU A 59 21.60 -15.14 -8.19
N PHE A 60 20.33 -14.71 -8.11
CA PHE A 60 19.23 -15.43 -8.77
C PHE A 60 19.37 -15.42 -10.29
N ASN A 61 19.66 -14.26 -10.87
CA ASN A 61 19.80 -14.09 -12.33
C ASN A 61 21.01 -14.85 -12.90
N GLY A 62 22.06 -15.07 -12.10
CA GLY A 62 23.24 -15.84 -12.49
C GLY A 62 23.03 -17.36 -12.55
N ARG A 63 21.85 -17.87 -12.15
CA ARG A 63 21.55 -19.31 -12.19
C ARG A 63 21.36 -19.81 -13.64
N PRO A 64 21.72 -21.07 -13.94
CA PRO A 64 21.45 -21.67 -15.25
C PRO A 64 19.96 -21.61 -15.62
N GLY A 65 19.63 -21.28 -16.87
CA GLY A 65 18.24 -21.13 -17.32
C GLY A 65 17.62 -19.75 -17.04
N GLY A 66 18.47 -18.72 -16.97
CA GLY A 66 18.18 -17.33 -16.62
C GLY A 66 16.75 -16.86 -16.93
N ARG A 67 16.01 -16.57 -15.86
CA ARG A 67 14.70 -15.92 -15.90
C ARG A 67 14.60 -14.93 -14.75
N ARG A 68 13.65 -13.99 -14.86
CA ARG A 68 13.34 -13.09 -13.74
C ARG A 68 12.81 -13.89 -12.55
N PRO A 69 13.15 -13.50 -11.31
CA PRO A 69 12.55 -14.08 -10.12
C PRO A 69 11.05 -13.75 -10.11
N VAL A 70 10.25 -14.73 -9.73
CA VAL A 70 8.81 -14.57 -9.55
C VAL A 70 8.55 -14.24 -8.09
N VAL A 71 7.93 -13.09 -7.84
CA VAL A 71 7.62 -12.60 -6.50
C VAL A 71 6.11 -12.61 -6.30
N VAL A 72 5.67 -12.97 -5.11
CA VAL A 72 4.31 -12.72 -4.64
C VAL A 72 4.37 -11.74 -3.48
N VAL A 73 3.55 -10.67 -3.51
CA VAL A 73 3.40 -9.83 -2.32
C VAL A 73 2.46 -10.54 -1.36
N GLY A 74 2.98 -10.75 -0.17
CA GLY A 74 2.34 -11.46 0.92
C GLY A 74 1.47 -10.57 1.77
N GLU A 75 1.15 -11.07 2.96
CA GLU A 75 0.44 -10.27 3.94
C GLU A 75 1.36 -9.19 4.52
N VAL A 76 0.82 -7.98 4.62
CA VAL A 76 1.39 -6.90 5.41
C VAL A 76 0.46 -6.70 6.60
N VAL A 77 1.00 -6.72 7.81
CA VAL A 77 0.21 -6.64 9.04
C VAL A 77 0.27 -5.23 9.62
N ASN A 78 -0.88 -4.62 9.88
CA ASN A 78 -0.94 -3.39 10.67
C ASN A 78 -0.83 -3.74 12.16
N GLN A 79 0.28 -3.33 12.78
CA GLN A 79 0.53 -3.44 14.22
C GLN A 79 0.40 -2.09 14.92
N SER A 80 -0.09 -1.05 14.21
CA SER A 80 -0.36 0.26 14.78
C SER A 80 -1.80 0.39 15.30
N TYR A 81 -2.03 1.45 16.08
CA TYR A 81 -3.37 1.86 16.50
C TYR A 81 -4.09 2.73 15.46
N ASP A 82 -3.38 3.18 14.41
CA ASP A 82 -3.95 3.99 13.36
C ASP A 82 -4.62 3.09 12.30
N TYR A 83 -5.74 3.55 11.73
CA TYR A 83 -6.33 2.88 10.59
C TYR A 83 -5.45 3.12 9.35
N ILE A 84 -4.82 2.05 8.85
CA ILE A 84 -3.99 2.08 7.66
C ILE A 84 -4.63 1.18 6.60
N ASN A 85 -4.84 1.72 5.40
CA ASN A 85 -5.32 0.94 4.27
C ASN A 85 -4.19 0.06 3.71
N LEU A 86 -4.07 -1.15 4.26
CA LEU A 86 -3.07 -2.14 3.85
C LEU A 86 -3.22 -2.58 2.39
N ARG A 87 -4.44 -2.51 1.82
CA ARG A 87 -4.67 -2.83 0.42
C ARG A 87 -4.01 -1.79 -0.49
N THR A 88 -4.14 -0.50 -0.17
CA THR A 88 -3.44 0.57 -0.89
C THR A 88 -1.93 0.39 -0.82
N PHE A 89 -1.39 0.16 0.39
CA PHE A 89 0.04 -0.08 0.55
C PHE A 89 0.55 -1.30 -0.22
N THR A 90 -0.19 -2.41 -0.17
CA THR A 90 0.16 -3.62 -0.93
C THR A 90 0.19 -3.35 -2.44
N LEU A 91 -0.81 -2.62 -2.96
CA LEU A 91 -0.86 -2.25 -4.38
C LEU A 91 0.29 -1.31 -4.78
N ASP A 92 0.72 -0.40 -3.90
CA ASP A 92 1.87 0.47 -4.16
C ASP A 92 3.18 -0.32 -4.23
N VAL A 93 3.35 -1.31 -3.35
CA VAL A 93 4.47 -2.26 -3.38
C VAL A 93 4.46 -3.08 -4.67
N GLU A 94 3.31 -3.65 -5.04
CA GLU A 94 3.13 -4.40 -6.29
C GLU A 94 3.46 -3.54 -7.52
N ARG A 95 2.96 -2.30 -7.55
CA ARG A 95 3.25 -1.35 -8.63
C ARG A 95 4.74 -1.01 -8.70
N ALA A 96 5.40 -0.78 -7.57
CA ALA A 96 6.83 -0.52 -7.54
C ALA A 96 7.65 -1.72 -8.05
N LEU A 97 7.25 -2.95 -7.70
CA LEU A 97 7.88 -4.17 -8.23
C LEU A 97 7.68 -4.30 -9.74
N LEU A 98 6.46 -4.10 -10.24
CA LEU A 98 6.15 -4.15 -11.68
C LEU A 98 6.93 -3.09 -12.47
N ASN A 99 6.92 -1.85 -11.99
CA ASN A 99 7.61 -0.72 -12.63
C ASN A 99 9.13 -0.90 -12.67
N SER A 100 9.70 -1.68 -11.76
CA SER A 100 11.14 -1.97 -11.77
C SER A 100 11.58 -2.77 -13.00
N GLY A 101 10.67 -3.56 -13.60
CA GLY A 101 10.98 -4.48 -14.69
C GLY A 101 11.96 -5.61 -14.35
N LYS A 102 12.38 -5.73 -13.08
CA LYS A 102 13.42 -6.68 -12.63
C LYS A 102 12.86 -8.03 -12.18
N VAL A 103 11.57 -8.08 -11.83
CA VAL A 103 10.90 -9.28 -11.32
C VAL A 103 9.61 -9.55 -12.10
N SER A 104 9.10 -10.77 -12.01
CA SER A 104 7.74 -11.11 -12.41
C SER A 104 6.85 -11.13 -11.16
N LEU A 105 5.71 -10.46 -11.18
CA LEU A 105 4.77 -10.46 -10.06
C LEU A 105 3.61 -11.42 -10.35
N VAL A 106 3.22 -12.22 -9.35
CA VAL A 106 2.01 -13.06 -9.42
C VAL A 106 0.97 -12.62 -8.40
N ALA A 107 -0.29 -12.78 -8.76
CA ALA A 107 -1.43 -12.44 -7.90
C ALA A 107 -1.43 -13.27 -6.60
N ARG A 108 -1.90 -12.67 -5.50
CA ARG A 108 -2.19 -13.36 -4.23
C ARG A 108 -3.67 -13.33 -3.91
N PHE A 109 -4.27 -12.15 -3.87
CA PHE A 109 -5.64 -11.93 -3.39
C PHE A 109 -6.69 -12.26 -4.46
N GLU A 110 -6.31 -12.16 -5.74
CA GLU A 110 -7.19 -12.34 -6.90
C GLU A 110 -7.28 -13.81 -7.33
N ARG A 111 -6.46 -14.71 -6.75
CA ARG A 111 -6.35 -16.11 -7.21
C ARG A 111 -7.68 -16.85 -7.25
N ALA A 112 -8.53 -16.65 -6.24
CA ALA A 112 -9.84 -17.30 -6.18
C ALA A 112 -10.74 -16.85 -7.33
N GLN A 113 -10.78 -15.54 -7.61
CA GLN A 113 -11.54 -14.98 -8.72
C GLN A 113 -11.01 -15.47 -10.06
N ILE A 114 -9.68 -15.47 -10.26
CA ILE A 114 -9.05 -15.95 -11.50
C ILE A 114 -9.29 -17.45 -11.72
N ARG A 115 -9.26 -18.27 -10.65
CA ARG A 115 -9.60 -19.69 -10.73
C ARG A 115 -11.07 -19.90 -11.10
N ASN A 116 -11.98 -19.08 -10.58
CA ASN A 116 -13.38 -19.16 -10.95
C ASN A 116 -13.59 -18.78 -12.42
N GLU A 117 -12.95 -17.72 -12.89
CA GLU A 117 -12.95 -17.33 -14.31
C GLU A 117 -12.45 -18.48 -15.20
N ARG A 118 -11.31 -19.10 -14.89
CA ARG A 118 -10.84 -20.26 -15.68
C ARG A 118 -11.80 -21.44 -15.66
N ARG A 119 -12.57 -21.63 -14.59
CA ARG A 119 -13.58 -22.70 -14.51
C ARG A 119 -14.75 -22.39 -15.43
N ASP A 120 -15.12 -21.12 -15.53
CA ASP A 120 -16.13 -20.67 -16.49
C ASP A 120 -15.65 -20.88 -17.93
N GLN A 121 -14.37 -20.60 -18.21
CA GLN A 121 -13.77 -20.85 -19.52
C GLN A 121 -13.83 -22.33 -19.94
N ASP A 122 -13.78 -23.28 -19.00
CA ASP A 122 -13.93 -24.71 -19.28
C ASP A 122 -15.28 -25.09 -19.89
N ILE A 123 -16.32 -24.28 -19.64
CA ILE A 123 -17.68 -24.53 -20.11
C ILE A 123 -18.01 -23.64 -21.32
N ASN A 124 -17.59 -22.37 -21.29
CA ASN A 124 -18.12 -21.34 -22.16
C ASN A 124 -17.16 -20.84 -23.24
N VAL A 125 -15.85 -21.10 -23.14
CA VAL A 125 -14.84 -20.53 -24.04
C VAL A 125 -14.34 -21.56 -25.05
N ARG A 126 -13.97 -21.08 -26.25
CA ARG A 126 -13.43 -21.90 -27.34
C ARG A 126 -12.16 -22.62 -26.89
N GLU A 127 -11.99 -23.85 -27.34
CA GLU A 127 -10.88 -24.72 -26.91
C GLU A 127 -9.49 -24.14 -27.21
N ASP A 128 -9.34 -23.44 -28.33
CA ASP A 128 -8.07 -22.85 -28.78
C ASP A 128 -7.59 -21.67 -27.94
N THR A 129 -8.47 -21.03 -27.17
CA THR A 129 -8.14 -19.87 -26.33
C THR A 129 -8.30 -20.12 -24.83
N ARG A 130 -8.89 -21.26 -24.46
CA ARG A 130 -9.12 -21.64 -23.07
C ARG A 130 -7.81 -21.87 -22.31
N ASN A 131 -7.73 -21.34 -21.10
CA ASN A 131 -6.58 -21.56 -20.21
C ASN A 131 -6.81 -22.76 -19.28
N ALA A 132 -5.91 -23.74 -19.30
CA ALA A 132 -6.00 -24.91 -18.43
C ALA A 132 -5.78 -24.57 -16.95
N MET A 133 -6.48 -25.30 -16.08
CA MET A 133 -6.24 -25.29 -14.63
C MET A 133 -4.85 -25.80 -14.25
N GLY A 134 -4.34 -25.38 -13.09
CA GLY A 134 -3.07 -25.87 -12.55
C GLY A 134 -1.82 -25.33 -13.26
N ARG A 135 -1.96 -24.37 -14.18
CA ARG A 135 -0.85 -23.72 -14.90
C ARG A 135 -0.46 -22.36 -14.32
N GLU A 136 -0.77 -22.12 -13.05
CA GLU A 136 -0.37 -20.89 -12.35
C GLU A 136 1.16 -20.83 -12.23
N LEU A 137 1.72 -19.65 -12.48
CA LEU A 137 3.15 -19.40 -12.31
C LEU A 137 3.50 -19.44 -10.81
N GLY A 138 4.43 -20.32 -10.42
CA GLY A 138 4.91 -20.43 -9.05
C GLY A 138 5.81 -19.25 -8.68
N ALA A 139 5.62 -18.71 -7.48
CA ALA A 139 6.51 -17.69 -6.93
C ALA A 139 7.78 -18.33 -6.36
N ASP A 140 8.93 -17.70 -6.60
CA ASP A 140 10.21 -18.06 -5.98
C ASP A 140 10.36 -17.41 -4.60
N PHE A 141 9.83 -16.19 -4.46
CA PHE A 141 9.93 -15.40 -3.25
C PHE A 141 8.57 -14.85 -2.83
N ILE A 142 8.41 -14.68 -1.53
CA ILE A 142 7.30 -13.96 -0.91
C ILE A 142 7.84 -12.71 -0.21
N LEU A 143 7.23 -11.56 -0.50
CA LEU A 143 7.52 -10.29 0.16
C LEU A 143 6.46 -10.03 1.24
N THR A 144 6.84 -9.97 2.51
CA THR A 144 5.91 -9.73 3.63
C THR A 144 6.40 -8.58 4.49
N GLY A 145 5.56 -8.04 5.38
CA GLY A 145 5.97 -6.95 6.25
C GLY A 145 5.00 -6.61 7.36
N THR A 146 5.39 -5.62 8.14
CA THR A 146 4.57 -5.04 9.20
C THR A 146 4.68 -3.52 9.20
N ILE A 147 3.61 -2.86 9.63
CA ILE A 147 3.58 -1.41 9.85
C ILE A 147 3.26 -1.18 11.32
N ASN A 148 4.17 -0.49 12.01
CA ASN A 148 4.04 -0.09 13.41
C ASN A 148 3.86 1.43 13.49
N ALA A 149 3.18 1.92 14.52
CA ALA A 149 3.18 3.34 14.83
C ALA A 149 3.34 3.60 16.33
N ILE A 150 4.04 4.68 16.64
CA ILE A 150 4.20 5.22 17.98
C ILE A 150 3.73 6.67 17.94
N VAL A 151 2.84 7.02 18.86
CA VAL A 151 2.30 8.37 19.00
C VAL A 151 2.77 8.94 20.34
N ASP A 152 3.46 10.08 20.29
CA ASP A 152 3.97 10.78 21.46
C ASP A 152 3.37 12.20 21.56
N PRO A 153 2.27 12.38 22.33
CA PRO A 153 1.64 13.67 22.52
C PRO A 153 2.31 14.49 23.64
N SER A 154 2.55 15.77 23.38
CA SER A 154 3.01 16.76 24.37
C SER A 154 2.28 18.10 24.19
N GLY A 155 1.31 18.36 25.07
CA GLY A 155 0.49 19.57 25.01
C GLY A 155 -0.30 19.69 23.71
N ARG A 156 0.07 20.66 22.85
CA ARG A 156 -0.55 20.89 21.53
C ARG A 156 0.19 20.23 20.37
N ARG A 157 1.33 19.60 20.66
CA ARG A 157 2.18 18.94 19.68
C ARG A 157 2.07 17.45 19.86
N GLU A 158 2.19 16.73 18.76
CA GLU A 158 2.17 15.28 18.76
C GLU A 158 3.18 14.80 17.72
N VAL A 159 4.06 13.89 18.12
CA VAL A 159 4.96 13.22 17.18
C VAL A 159 4.35 11.88 16.82
N ARG A 160 4.09 11.68 15.52
CA ARG A 160 3.68 10.39 14.96
C ARG A 160 4.87 9.76 14.27
N PHE A 161 5.24 8.58 14.72
CA PHE A 161 6.30 7.79 14.14
C PHE A 161 5.71 6.53 13.53
N TYR A 162 5.97 6.28 12.26
CA TYR A 162 5.64 5.03 11.58
C TYR A 162 6.92 4.28 11.24
N GLN A 163 6.90 2.97 11.45
CA GLN A 163 7.98 2.08 11.07
C GLN A 163 7.41 0.96 10.20
N VAL A 164 7.91 0.86 8.98
CA VAL A 164 7.56 -0.19 8.03
C VAL A 164 8.73 -1.15 7.92
N ASN A 165 8.50 -2.40 8.28
CA ASN A 165 9.47 -3.48 8.16
C ASN A 165 9.03 -4.43 7.05
N MET A 166 9.93 -4.81 6.14
CA MET A 166 9.62 -5.80 5.11
C MET A 166 10.73 -6.83 4.98
N ALA A 167 10.38 -8.03 4.55
CA ALA A 167 11.31 -9.12 4.30
C ALA A 167 10.93 -9.85 3.02
N LEU A 168 11.96 -10.17 2.21
CA LEU A 168 11.85 -11.03 1.04
C LEU A 168 12.35 -12.42 1.42
N ILE A 169 11.51 -13.42 1.28
CA ILE A 169 11.75 -14.77 1.77
C ILE A 169 11.65 -15.76 0.61
N SER A 170 12.65 -16.61 0.46
CA SER A 170 12.63 -17.74 -0.48
C SER A 170 11.55 -18.73 -0.09
N LEU A 171 10.68 -19.08 -1.02
CA LEU A 171 9.63 -20.08 -0.82
C LEU A 171 10.17 -21.52 -0.89
N ALA A 172 11.39 -21.71 -1.41
CA ALA A 172 12.01 -23.03 -1.51
C ALA A 172 12.53 -23.54 -0.17
N ASP A 173 13.09 -22.65 0.66
CA ASP A 173 13.85 -23.00 1.86
C ASP A 173 13.63 -22.04 3.04
N ASN A 174 12.71 -21.08 2.93
CA ASN A 174 12.41 -20.06 3.95
C ASN A 174 13.58 -19.11 4.28
N HIS A 175 14.62 -19.05 3.45
CA HIS A 175 15.72 -18.12 3.65
C HIS A 175 15.27 -16.68 3.37
N LYS A 176 15.47 -15.78 4.34
CA LYS A 176 15.30 -14.33 4.14
C LYS A 176 16.48 -13.79 3.34
N VAL A 177 16.24 -13.45 2.08
CA VAL A 177 17.28 -12.91 1.18
C VAL A 177 17.40 -11.39 1.25
N TRP A 178 16.41 -10.73 1.86
CA TRP A 178 16.44 -9.30 2.15
C TRP A 178 15.54 -8.96 3.33
N ILE A 179 15.96 -7.98 4.13
CA ILE A 179 15.14 -7.32 5.15
C ILE A 179 15.42 -5.83 5.02
N GLY A 180 14.36 -5.01 5.03
CA GLY A 180 14.46 -3.57 5.03
C GLY A 180 13.54 -2.93 6.04
N GLN A 181 13.90 -1.72 6.46
CA GLN A 181 13.10 -0.88 7.33
C GLN A 181 13.03 0.54 6.77
N LYS A 182 11.86 1.16 6.86
CA LYS A 182 11.68 2.58 6.58
C LYS A 182 10.87 3.25 7.68
N ASP A 183 11.40 4.37 8.14
CA ASP A 183 10.79 5.18 9.17
C ASP A 183 10.21 6.47 8.58
N ILE A 184 9.07 6.89 9.12
CA ILE A 184 8.45 8.20 8.88
C ILE A 184 8.21 8.86 10.23
N ARG A 185 8.57 10.14 10.36
CA ARG A 185 8.29 10.92 11.56
C ARG A 185 7.58 12.22 11.16
N LYS A 186 6.42 12.46 11.77
CA LYS A 186 5.59 13.64 11.52
C LYS A 186 5.38 14.40 12.82
N LEU A 187 5.55 15.72 12.79
CA LEU A 187 5.20 16.61 13.89
C LEU A 187 3.86 17.26 13.58
N VAL A 188 2.85 16.92 14.37
CA VAL A 188 1.51 17.48 14.27
C VAL A 188 1.35 18.57 15.31
N THR A 189 0.84 19.73 14.91
CA THR A 189 0.48 20.83 15.83
C THR A 189 -1.01 21.12 15.70
N ARG A 190 -1.77 20.90 16.77
CA ARG A 190 -3.23 21.15 16.78
C ARG A 190 -3.54 22.64 16.98
N SER A 191 -4.39 23.19 16.11
CA SER A 191 -4.99 24.53 16.26
C SER A 191 -6.16 24.51 17.23
N TRP A 192 -6.49 25.66 17.83
CA TRP A 192 -7.53 25.83 18.86
C TRP A 192 -8.97 25.77 18.34
N LEU A 193 -9.18 25.90 17.02
CA LEU A 193 -10.50 26.00 16.42
C LEU A 193 -10.92 24.65 15.82
N HIS A 194 -11.84 23.96 16.51
CA HIS A 194 -12.73 22.99 15.88
C HIS A 194 -13.92 23.77 15.32
N PHE A 195 -14.07 23.78 13.99
CA PHE A 195 -15.32 24.16 13.31
C PHE A 195 -16.08 22.90 12.93
#